data_AF-A0A3D0JGC9-F1
#
_entry.id   AF-A0A3D0JGC9-F1
#
_cell.length_a   1.000
_cell.length_b   1.000
_cell.length_c   1.000
_cell.angle_alpha   90.00
_cell.angle_beta   90.00
_cell.angle_gamma   90.00
#
_symmetry.space_group_name_H-M   'P 1'
#
loop_
_entity.id
_entity.type
_entity.pdbx_description
1 polymer ?
#
loop_
_entity_poly.entity_id
_entity_poly.type
_entity_poly.pdbx_seq_one_letter_code
_entity_poly.pdbx_strand_id
1 'polypeptide(L)' 'TNVEGKYVPVAETVKGFKEILDGNYDDYPEAAFFNVGTIEDVKKKAEKLMNA' A
#
# COMPACT_ATOMS: atom_id res chain seq x y z
N THR A 1 -18.49 -2.96 1.51
CA THR A 1 -17.41 -1.95 1.62
C THR A 1 -17.52 -0.82 0.61
N ASN A 2 -18.22 -0.95 -0.53
CA ASN A 2 -18.31 0.10 -1.57
C ASN A 2 -16.94 0.59 -2.09
N VAL A 3 -15.90 -0.25 -1.92
CA VAL A 3 -14.54 -0.02 -2.42
C VAL A 3 -14.37 -0.88 -3.67
N GLU A 4 -13.84 -0.31 -4.74
CA GLU A 4 -13.55 -1.03 -5.97
C GLU A 4 -12.45 -2.07 -5.73
N GLY A 5 -12.71 -3.32 -6.13
CA GLY A 5 -11.71 -4.37 -6.08
C GLY A 5 -10.63 -4.15 -7.13
N LYS A 6 -9.37 -4.44 -6.78
CA LYS A 6 -8.23 -4.35 -7.69
C LYS A 6 -7.58 -5.72 -7.84
N TYR A 7 -7.35 -6.14 -9.09
CA TYR A 7 -6.55 -7.33 -9.36
C TYR A 7 -5.06 -6.96 -9.27
N VAL A 8 -4.31 -7.72 -8.47
CA VAL A 8 -2.87 -7.51 -8.28
C VAL A 8 -2.13 -8.74 -8.79
N PRO A 9 -1.25 -8.58 -9.79
CA PRO A 9 -0.47 -9.70 -10.30
C PRO A 9 0.55 -10.16 -9.25
N VAL A 10 0.87 -11.46 -9.25
CA VAL A 10 1.75 -12.10 -8.25
C VAL A 10 3.10 -11.40 -8.14
N ALA A 11 3.68 -10.98 -9.27
CA ALA A 11 4.97 -10.28 -9.28
C ALA A 11 4.93 -8.96 -8.49
N GLU A 12 3.84 -8.20 -8.59
CA GLU A 12 3.65 -6.94 -7.85
C GLU A 12 3.41 -7.20 -6.36
N THR A 13 2.68 -8.28 -6.02
CA THR A 13 2.50 -8.69 -4.62
C THR A 13 3.83 -9.02 -3.98
N VAL A 14 4.64 -9.88 -4.60
CA VAL A 14 5.95 -10.28 -4.06
C VAL A 14 6.89 -9.09 -3.92
N LYS A 15 6.92 -8.19 -4.92
CA LYS A 15 7.72 -6.97 -4.86
C LYS A 15 7.27 -6.05 -3.72
N GLY A 16 5.96 -5.80 -3.60
CA GLY A 16 5.40 -4.94 -2.55
C GLY A 16 5.71 -5.45 -1.14
N PHE A 17 5.48 -6.75 -0.89
CA PHE A 17 5.81 -7.35 0.41
C PHE A 17 7.31 -7.35 0.71
N LYS A 18 8.16 -7.57 -0.31
CA LYS A 18 9.61 -7.47 -0.13
C LYS A 18 10.03 -6.07 0.31
N GLU A 19 9.53 -5.02 -0.36
CA GLU A 19 9.86 -3.65 -0.01
C GLU A 19 9.34 -3.24 1.39
N ILE A 20 8.20 -3.78 1.82
CA ILE A 20 7.70 -3.63 3.20
C ILE A 20 8.68 -4.27 4.19
N LEU A 21 9.17 -5.49 3.91
CA LEU A 21 10.13 -6.18 4.77
C LEU A 21 11.52 -5.53 4.79
N ASP A 22 11.93 -4.88 3.69
CA ASP A 22 13.15 -4.06 3.61
C ASP A 22 13.05 -2.75 4.43
N GLY A 23 11.87 -2.41 4.95
CA GLY A 23 11.64 -1.22 5.78
C GLY A 23 11.46 0.09 5.00
N ASN A 24 11.26 0.01 3.68
CA ASN A 24 11.12 1.21 2.83
C ASN A 24 9.84 2.02 3.09
N TYR A 25 8.91 1.47 3.87
CA TYR A 25 7.59 2.05 4.14
C TYR A 25 7.26 2.15 5.64
N ASP A 26 8.26 2.05 6.52
CA ASP A 26 8.07 2.14 7.97
C ASP A 26 7.54 3.51 8.44
N ASP A 27 7.83 4.58 7.69
CA ASP A 27 7.32 5.93 7.98
C ASP A 27 5.82 6.10 7.66
N TYR A 28 5.18 5.12 7.01
CA TYR A 28 3.79 5.25 6.58
C TYR A 28 2.82 4.79 7.67
N PRO A 29 1.69 5.51 7.83
CA PRO A 29 0.68 5.10 8.81
C PRO A 29 0.07 3.74 8.43
N GLU A 30 -0.19 2.89 9.42
CA GLU A 30 -0.77 1.54 9.22
C GLU A 30 -2.09 1.58 8.42
N ALA A 31 -2.88 2.65 8.58
CA ALA A 31 -4.12 2.87 7.85
C ALA A 31 -3.93 3.01 6.31
N ALA A 32 -2.72 3.33 5.85
CA ALA A 32 -2.36 3.38 4.43
C ALA A 32 -2.35 1.99 3.77
N PHE A 33 -2.14 0.92 4.54
CA PHE A 33 -2.10 -0.45 4.04
C PHE A 33 -3.48 -1.12 4.00
N PHE A 34 -4.51 -0.48 4.53
CA PHE A 34 -5.85 -1.06 4.62
C PHE A 34 -6.66 -0.86 3.32
N ASN A 35 -7.25 -1.93 2.79
CA ASN A 35 -8.09 -1.91 1.58
C ASN A 35 -7.43 -1.23 0.36
N VAL A 36 -6.19 -1.61 0.09
CA VAL A 36 -5.41 -1.16 -1.08
C VAL A 36 -5.00 -2.36 -1.91
N GLY A 37 -4.70 -2.15 -3.19
CA GLY A 37 -4.25 -3.20 -4.08
C GLY A 37 -2.74 -3.30 -4.14
N THR A 38 -2.11 -2.38 -4.87
CA THR A 38 -0.66 -2.35 -5.10
C THR A 38 0.06 -1.46 -4.10
N ILE A 39 1.38 -1.62 -3.97
CA ILE A 39 2.21 -0.78 -3.09
C ILE A 39 2.15 0.71 -3.47
N GLU A 40 1.87 1.03 -4.74
CA GLU A 40 1.63 2.41 -5.18
C GLU A 40 0.36 3.02 -4.59
N ASP A 41 -0.68 2.21 -4.33
CA ASP A 41 -1.89 2.70 -3.66
C ASP A 41 -1.61 3.00 -2.18
N VAL A 42 -0.74 2.20 -1.54
CA VAL A 42 -0.25 2.48 -0.19
C VAL A 42 0.42 3.85 -0.16
N LYS A 43 1.35 4.14 -1.08
CA LYS A 43 2.03 5.46 -1.18
C LYS A 43 1.02 6.59 -1.27
N LYS A 44 0.11 6.52 -2.24
CA LYS A 44 -0.92 7.56 -2.46
C LYS A 44 -1.81 7.76 -1.24
N LYS A 45 -2.14 6.68 -0.54
CA LYS A 45 -2.99 6.75 0.66
C LYS A 45 -2.22 7.27 1.87
N ALA A 46 -0.95 6.87 2.04
CA ALA A 46 -0.05 7.39 3.05
C ALA A 46 0.13 8.90 2.88
N GLU A 47 0.41 9.37 1.66
CA GLU A 47 0.50 10.81 1.35
C GLU A 47 -0.77 11.56 1.75
N LYS A 48 -1.97 11.01 1.46
CA LYS A 48 -3.23 11.64 1.87
C LYS A 48 -3.43 11.67 3.38
N LEU A 49 -2.98 10.64 4.10
CA LEU A 49 -3.13 10.53 5.55
C LEU A 49 -2.10 11.38 6.32
N MET A 50 -0.91 11.57 5.76
CA MET A 50 0.16 12.37 6.36
C MET A 50 0.02 13.87 6.06
N ASN A 51 -0.63 14.23 4.94
CA ASN A 51 -0.92 15.62 4.57
C ASN A 51 -2.29 16.12 5.09
N ALA A 52 -3.03 15.29 5.82
CA ALA A 52 -4.30 15.64 6.46
C ALA A 52 -4.09 15.94 7.95
#